data_AF-A0A967WX29-F1
#
_entry.id   AF-A0A967WX29-F1
#
_cell.length_a   1.000
_cell.length_b   1.000
_cell.length_c   1.000
_cell.angle_alpha   90.00
_cell.angle_beta   90.00
_cell.angle_gamma   90.00
#
_symmetry.space_group_name_H-M   'P 1'
#
loop_
_entity.id
_entity.type
_entity.pdbx_description
1 polymer ?
#
loop_
_entity_poly.entity_id
_entity_poly.type
_entity_poly.pdbx_seq_one_letter_code
_entity_poly.pdbx_strand_id
1 'polypeptide(L)'
;VRPTLTVVDAVRTLMAHGPTGGSLSDVRMTNTVIASHDIVAADAYAATLFELTGARVPYVKAAAGMGLGTLDLESIKIEEVSV
;
A
#
# COMPACT_ATOMS: atom_id res chain seq x y z
N VAL A 1 -16.85 6.25 -5.64
CA VAL A 1 -17.15 4.97 -4.95
C VAL A 1 -16.39 4.97 -3.63
N ARG A 2 -17.00 4.56 -2.51
CA ARG A 2 -16.34 4.40 -1.20
C ARG A 2 -16.43 2.92 -0.81
N PRO A 3 -15.38 2.11 -1.07
CA PRO A 3 -15.41 0.69 -0.74
C PRO A 3 -15.46 0.48 0.77
N THR A 4 -16.15 -0.58 1.21
CA THR A 4 -16.15 -0.99 2.62
C THR A 4 -14.84 -1.68 3.03
N LEU A 5 -14.19 -2.35 2.07
CA LEU A 5 -12.95 -3.09 2.25
C LEU A 5 -12.08 -2.93 1.01
N THR A 6 -10.81 -2.59 1.22
CA THR A 6 -9.74 -2.56 0.24
C THR A 6 -8.73 -3.64 0.62
N VAL A 7 -8.32 -4.45 -0.36
CA VAL A 7 -7.31 -5.49 -0.17
C VAL A 7 -6.17 -5.24 -1.15
N VAL A 8 -4.94 -5.22 -0.65
CA VAL A 8 -3.71 -5.13 -1.45
C VAL A 8 -2.97 -6.46 -1.32
N ASP A 9 -2.78 -7.14 -2.44
CA ASP A 9 -1.89 -8.29 -2.54
C ASP A 9 -0.47 -7.78 -2.77
N ALA A 10 0.38 -7.96 -1.76
CA ALA A 10 1.81 -7.71 -1.82
C ALA A 10 2.57 -8.96 -1.36
N VAL A 11 2.18 -10.15 -1.81
CA VAL A 11 2.96 -11.37 -1.55
C VAL A 11 4.28 -11.31 -2.31
N ARG A 12 4.25 -10.82 -3.55
CA ARG A 12 5.41 -10.55 -4.40
C ARG A 12 5.34 -9.13 -4.93
N THR A 13 6.38 -8.35 -4.66
CA THR A 13 6.45 -6.95 -5.07
C THR A 13 7.50 -6.77 -6.15
N LEU A 14 7.11 -6.21 -7.30
CA LEU A 14 8.06 -5.84 -8.35
C LEU A 14 8.70 -4.49 -8.01
N MET A 15 9.97 -4.50 -7.63
CA MET A 15 10.70 -3.34 -7.12
C MET A 15 11.32 -2.48 -8.23
N ALA A 16 11.61 -3.07 -9.38
CA ALA A 16 12.27 -2.38 -10.49
C ALA A 16 11.73 -2.87 -11.85
N HIS A 17 11.94 -2.07 -12.89
CA HIS A 17 11.63 -2.40 -14.30
C HIS A 17 10.20 -2.94 -14.55
N GLY A 18 9.22 -2.46 -13.77
CA GLY A 18 7.79 -2.69 -14.01
C GLY A 18 7.22 -1.84 -15.15
N PRO A 19 5.91 -1.97 -15.48
CA PRO A 19 4.88 -2.75 -14.79
C PRO A 19 4.79 -4.22 -15.22
N THR A 20 5.29 -4.57 -16.41
CA THR A 20 5.19 -5.93 -16.95
C THR A 20 6.23 -6.88 -16.36
N GLY A 21 7.35 -6.34 -15.85
CA GLY A 21 8.47 -7.10 -15.29
C GLY A 21 9.31 -7.81 -16.34
N GLY A 22 10.05 -8.85 -15.91
CA GLY A 22 10.87 -9.68 -16.81
C GLY A 22 11.99 -10.42 -16.10
N SER A 23 12.50 -9.88 -14.99
CA SER A 23 13.51 -10.52 -14.16
C SER A 23 12.99 -10.81 -12.75
N LEU A 24 13.26 -12.02 -12.25
CA LEU A 24 13.00 -12.37 -10.86
C LEU A 24 13.92 -11.61 -9.88
N SER A 25 15.06 -11.08 -10.35
CA SER A 25 15.94 -10.24 -9.53
C SER A 25 15.28 -8.95 -9.07
N ASP A 26 14.29 -8.48 -9.82
CA ASP A 26 13.57 -7.24 -9.53
C ASP A 26 12.38 -7.49 -8.60
N VAL A 27 12.11 -8.75 -8.24
CA VAL A 27 10.98 -9.14 -7.40
C VAL A 27 11.46 -9.37 -5.96
N ARG A 28 10.80 -8.71 -5.01
CA ARG A 28 10.97 -8.93 -3.57
C ARG A 28 9.81 -9.77 -3.04
N MET A 29 10.13 -10.85 -2.33
CA MET A 29 9.14 -11.61 -1.56
C MET A 29 8.80 -10.82 -0.28
N THR A 30 7.63 -10.20 -0.25
CA THR A 30 7.14 -9.40 0.88
C THR A 30 6.15 -10.18 1.76
N ASN A 31 5.55 -11.26 1.25
CA ASN A 31 4.64 -12.15 1.99
C ASN A 31 3.56 -11.40 2.79
N THR A 32 3.01 -10.34 2.20
CA THR A 32 2.10 -9.42 2.89
C THR A 32 0.78 -9.31 2.14
N VAL A 33 -0.33 -9.38 2.87
CA VAL A 33 -1.66 -9.00 2.38
C VAL A 33 -2.19 -7.91 3.30
N ILE A 34 -2.57 -6.77 2.74
CA ILE A 34 -3.08 -5.63 3.50
C ILE A 34 -4.60 -5.59 3.31
N ALA A 35 -5.35 -5.50 4.41
CA ALA A 35 -6.80 -5.36 4.39
C ALA A 35 -7.20 -4.15 5.24
N SER A 36 -7.94 -3.22 4.66
CA SER A 36 -8.30 -1.95 5.31
C SER A 36 -9.68 -1.46 4.87
N HIS A 37 -10.41 -0.83 5.80
CA HIS A 37 -11.65 -0.08 5.49
C HIS A 37 -11.36 1.36 5.01
N ASP A 38 -10.11 1.81 5.13
CA ASP A 38 -9.63 3.09 4.61
C ASP A 38 -8.72 2.84 3.40
N ILE A 39 -9.16 3.32 2.23
CA ILE A 39 -8.46 3.15 0.95
C ILE A 39 -7.12 3.91 0.89
N VAL A 40 -7.03 5.08 1.53
CA VAL A 40 -5.80 5.87 1.55
C VAL A 40 -4.79 5.22 2.49
N ALA A 41 -5.24 4.76 3.66
CA ALA A 41 -4.38 4.07 4.61
C ALA A 41 -3.81 2.76 4.02
N ALA A 42 -4.61 2.02 3.25
CA ALA A 42 -4.17 0.80 2.58
C ALA A 42 -2.97 1.06 1.66
N ASP A 43 -3.10 2.03 0.76
CA ASP A 43 -2.05 2.38 -0.20
C ASP A 43 -0.88 3.11 0.46
N ALA A 44 -1.13 3.91 1.50
CA ALA A 44 -0.10 4.56 2.29
C ALA A 44 0.79 3.53 3.01
N TYR A 45 0.18 2.47 3.56
CA TYR A 45 0.92 1.34 4.13
C TYR A 45 1.66 0.57 3.03
N ALA A 46 1.01 0.25 1.92
CA ALA A 46 1.64 -0.45 0.80
C ALA A 46 2.87 0.30 0.25
N ALA A 47 2.85 1.64 0.24
CA ALA A 47 4.01 2.45 -0.16
C ALA A 47 5.25 2.19 0.71
N THR A 48 5.08 1.82 1.99
CA THR A 48 6.20 1.50 2.88
C THR A 48 6.96 0.26 2.45
N LEU A 49 6.31 -0.67 1.74
CA LEU A 49 6.96 -1.86 1.16
C LEU A 49 7.99 -1.50 0.08
N PHE A 50 7.86 -0.30 -0.51
CA PHE A 50 8.78 0.30 -1.46
C PHE A 50 9.77 1.29 -0.82
N GLU A 51 9.86 1.33 0.51
CA GLU A 51 10.70 2.31 1.24
C GLU A 51 10.28 3.76 0.94
N LEU A 52 8.99 3.96 0.64
CA LEU A 52 8.36 5.25 0.42
C LEU A 52 7.36 5.55 1.55
N THR A 53 7.00 6.81 1.69
CA THR A 53 5.80 7.19 2.47
C THR A 53 4.62 7.35 1.52
N GLY A 54 3.39 7.15 2.01
CA GLY A 54 2.18 7.39 1.20
C GLY A 54 2.15 8.79 0.57
N ALA A 55 2.70 9.81 1.26
CA ALA A 55 2.79 11.18 0.76
C ALA A 55 3.72 11.34 -0.47
N ARG A 56 4.65 10.40 -0.70
CA ARG A 56 5.51 10.38 -1.89
C ARG A 56 4.81 9.79 -3.12
N VAL A 57 3.64 9.18 -2.95
CA VAL A 57 2.83 8.65 -4.05
C VAL A 57 1.75 9.68 -4.42
N PRO A 58 1.83 10.34 -5.60
CA PRO A 58 1.00 11.52 -5.88
C PRO A 58 -0.50 11.30 -5.77
N TYR A 59 -1.00 10.15 -6.23
CA TYR A 59 -2.44 9.86 -6.20
C TYR A 59 -2.94 9.55 -4.77
N VAL A 60 -2.12 8.91 -3.93
CA VAL A 60 -2.45 8.65 -2.52
C VAL A 60 -2.54 9.97 -1.77
N LYS A 61 -1.56 10.88 -1.99
CA LYS A 61 -1.60 12.24 -1.43
C LYS A 61 -2.83 13.02 -1.88
N ALA A 62 -3.18 12.95 -3.16
CA ALA A 62 -4.38 13.61 -3.69
C ALA A 62 -5.67 13.04 -3.05
N ALA A 63 -5.78 11.71 -2.93
CA ALA A 63 -6.93 11.06 -2.31
C ALA A 63 -7.12 11.46 -0.83
N ALA A 64 -6.01 11.58 -0.09
CA ALA A 64 -6.03 12.10 1.28
C ALA A 64 -6.51 13.56 1.33
N GLY A 65 -6.01 14.42 0.43
CA GLY A 65 -6.45 15.81 0.30
C GLY A 65 -7.93 15.97 -0.06
N MET A 66 -8.53 14.95 -0.66
CA MET A 66 -9.96 14.86 -0.95
C MET A 66 -10.81 14.33 0.22
N GLY A 67 -10.19 13.98 1.36
CA GLY A 67 -10.89 13.42 2.52
C GLY A 67 -11.44 12.01 2.29
N LEU A 68 -10.78 11.22 1.43
CA LEU A 68 -11.17 9.82 1.15
C LEU A 68 -10.59 8.83 2.17
N GLY A 69 -9.67 9.29 3.02
CA GLY A 69 -8.96 8.51 4.01
C GLY A 69 -7.76 9.27 4.57
N THR A 70 -6.93 8.62 5.37
CA THR A 70 -5.78 9.25 6.03
C THR A 70 -4.41 8.77 5.52
N LEU A 71 -3.45 9.69 5.49
CA LEU A 71 -2.01 9.39 5.33
C LEU A 71 -1.31 9.15 6.67
N ASP A 72 -1.94 9.53 7.77
CA ASP A 72 -1.40 9.42 9.12
C ASP A 72 -1.60 8.00 9.64
N LEU A 73 -0.62 7.14 9.37
CA LEU A 73 -0.61 5.75 9.82
C LEU A 73 -0.45 5.61 11.34
N GLU A 74 0.07 6.62 12.03
CA GLU A 74 0.23 6.60 13.49
C GLU A 74 -1.11 6.83 14.21
N SER A 75 -2.03 7.54 13.55
CA SER A 75 -3.40 7.78 14.06
C SER A 75 -4.33 6.56 13.98
N ILE A 76 -3.93 5.48 13.32
CA ILE A 76 -4.77 4.30 13.10
C ILE A 76 -4.20 3.05 13.77
N LYS A 77 -5.09 2.12 14.07
CA LYS A 77 -4.72 0.81 14.62
C LYS A 77 -4.29 -0.12 13.49
N ILE A 78 -3.00 -0.45 13.44
CA ILE A 78 -2.44 -1.47 12.55
C ILE A 78 -2.18 -2.73 13.37
N GLU A 79 -2.68 -3.87 12.88
CA GLU A 79 -2.50 -5.18 13.51
C GLU A 79 -1.85 -6.11 12.49
N GLU A 80 -0.70 -6.68 12.86
CA GLU A 80 0.00 -7.67 12.04
C GLU A 80 -0.30 -9.07 12.57
N VAL A 81 -0.79 -9.95 11.69
CA VAL A 81 -1.08 -11.34 12.01
C VAL A 81 -0.21 -12.23 11.14
N SER A 82 0.64 -13.03 11.79
CA SER A 82 1.41 -14.08 11.12
C SER A 82 0.59 -15.37 11.08
N VAL A 83 0.55 -16.03 9.92
CA VAL A 83 -0.14 -17.31 9.68
C VAL A 83 0.88 -18.38 9.32
#